data_AF-A0AAW5JJY8-F1
#
_entry.id   AF-A0AAW5JJY8-F1
#
_cell.length_a   1.000
_cell.length_b   1.000
_cell.length_c   1.000
_cell.angle_alpha   90.00
_cell.angle_beta   90.00
_cell.angle_gamma   90.00
#
_symmetry.space_group_name_H-M   'P 1'
#
loop_
_entity.id
_entity.type
_entity.pdbx_description
1 polymer ?
#
loop_
_entity_poly.entity_id
_entity_poly.type
_entity_poly.pdbx_seq_one_letter_code
_entity_poly.pdbx_strand_id
1 'polypeptide(L)'
;MANRQPNMNDLMKSPQAAQLLKNRTAVENLAKAPETQHLMNLLNQSAGGGLKSAAEAAMKGDTSQLMGLMDRLMKDPNGAKVVEQLNKTIQGK
;
A
#
# COMPACT_ATOMS: atom_id res chain seq x y z
N MET A 1 -4.87 -7.43 -25.55
CA MET A 1 -5.51 -7.23 -24.24
C MET A 1 -4.69 -6.18 -23.50
N ALA A 2 -5.21 -4.96 -23.32
CA ALA A 2 -4.43 -3.80 -22.86
C ALA A 2 -4.28 -3.82 -21.33
N ASN A 3 -3.08 -4.14 -20.85
CA ASN A 3 -2.71 -4.06 -19.44
C ASN A 3 -2.53 -2.58 -19.06
N ARG A 4 -3.63 -1.90 -18.68
CA ARG A 4 -3.59 -0.52 -18.18
C ARG A 4 -3.03 -0.54 -16.75
N GLN A 5 -1.72 -0.39 -16.63
CA GLN A 5 -1.08 -0.14 -15.34
C GLN A 5 -1.45 1.27 -14.86
N PRO A 6 -1.90 1.43 -13.59
CA PRO A 6 -2.21 2.74 -13.04
C PRO A 6 -0.92 3.54 -12.84
N ASN A 7 -0.74 4.60 -13.63
CA ASN A 7 0.32 5.59 -13.41
C ASN A 7 -0.04 6.46 -12.19
N MET A 8 0.95 7.08 -11.52
CA MET A 8 0.70 7.95 -10.35
C MET A 8 -0.34 9.06 -10.62
N ASN A 9 -0.39 9.57 -11.86
CA ASN A 9 -1.41 10.53 -12.29
C ASN A 9 -2.82 9.91 -12.38
N ASP A 10 -2.94 8.65 -12.78
CA ASP A 10 -4.21 7.91 -12.75
C ASP A 10 -4.59 7.54 -11.31
N LEU A 11 -3.61 7.23 -10.46
CA LEU A 11 -3.83 7.01 -9.04
C LEU A 11 -4.36 8.28 -8.38
N MET A 12 -3.74 9.45 -8.59
CA MET A 12 -4.24 10.74 -8.09
C MET A 12 -5.60 11.15 -8.67
N LYS A 13 -5.93 10.70 -9.87
CA LYS A 13 -7.26 10.86 -10.49
C LYS A 13 -8.27 9.84 -9.97
N SER A 14 -7.82 8.77 -9.32
CA SER A 14 -8.74 7.83 -8.69
C SER A 14 -9.48 8.58 -7.57
N PRO A 15 -10.81 8.45 -7.50
CA PRO A 15 -11.59 9.10 -6.45
C PRO A 15 -11.12 8.67 -5.05
N GLN A 16 -10.54 7.48 -4.93
CA GLN A 16 -9.96 6.95 -3.69
C GLN A 16 -8.70 7.73 -3.29
N ALA A 17 -7.70 7.89 -4.17
CA ALA A 17 -6.51 8.66 -3.81
C ALA A 17 -6.81 10.15 -3.66
N ALA A 18 -7.71 10.70 -4.47
CA ALA A 18 -8.17 12.08 -4.31
C ALA A 18 -8.86 12.30 -2.96
N GLN A 19 -9.69 11.35 -2.50
CA GLN A 19 -10.30 11.38 -1.17
C GLN A 19 -9.26 11.25 -0.07
N LEU A 20 -8.26 10.39 -0.22
CA LEU A 20 -7.15 10.26 0.73
C LEU A 20 -6.32 11.57 0.81
N LEU A 21 -6.03 12.21 -0.33
CA LEU A 21 -5.33 13.50 -0.38
C LEU A 21 -6.15 14.64 0.24
N LYS A 22 -7.47 14.64 0.01
CA LYS A 22 -8.42 15.60 0.59
C LYS A 22 -8.59 15.36 2.10
N ASN A 23 -8.37 14.13 2.56
CA ASN A 23 -8.42 13.72 3.95
C ASN A 23 -6.99 13.44 4.49
N ARG A 24 -6.08 14.38 4.22
CA ARG A 24 -4.65 14.28 4.57
C ARG A 24 -4.43 13.94 6.04
N THR A 25 -5.24 14.51 6.94
CA THR A 25 -5.21 14.20 8.37
C THR A 25 -5.59 12.75 8.68
N ALA A 26 -6.56 12.17 7.97
CA ALA A 26 -6.88 10.75 8.11
C ALA A 26 -5.74 9.87 7.61
N VAL A 27 -5.08 10.24 6.52
CA VAL A 27 -3.89 9.54 6.00
C VAL A 27 -2.72 9.65 6.98
N GLU A 28 -2.47 10.82 7.55
CA GLU A 28 -1.42 11.00 8.56
C GLU A 28 -1.72 10.21 9.84
N ASN A 29 -2.98 10.19 10.29
CA ASN A 29 -3.40 9.40 11.43
C ASN A 29 -3.28 7.89 11.16
N LEU A 30 -3.58 7.45 9.93
CA LEU A 30 -3.33 6.08 9.48
C LEU A 30 -1.83 5.80 9.46
N ALA A 31 -0.99 6.66 8.89
CA ALA A 31 0.46 6.48 8.85
C ALA A 31 1.09 6.41 10.25
N LYS A 32 0.54 7.14 11.22
CA LYS A 32 0.92 7.10 12.63
C LYS A 32 0.28 5.95 13.42
N ALA A 33 -0.69 5.25 12.84
CA ALA A 33 -1.35 4.15 13.52
C ALA A 33 -0.37 2.98 13.70
N PRO A 34 -0.37 2.32 14.87
CA PRO A 34 0.56 1.23 15.16
C PRO A 34 0.41 0.07 14.16
N GLU A 35 -0.81 -0.17 13.66
CA GLU A 35 -1.11 -1.18 12.65
C GLU A 35 -0.41 -0.88 11.31
N THR A 36 -0.36 0.38 10.91
CA THR A 36 0.30 0.80 9.66
C THR A 36 1.82 0.73 9.78
N GLN A 37 2.38 1.07 10.95
CA GLN A 37 3.80 0.88 11.19
C GLN A 37 4.19 -0.60 11.18
N HIS A 38 3.35 -1.47 11.77
CA HIS A 38 3.51 -2.91 11.70
C HIS A 38 3.47 -3.42 10.25
N LEU A 39 2.54 -2.91 9.46
CA LEU A 39 2.41 -3.25 8.05
C LEU A 39 3.66 -2.85 7.27
N MET A 40 4.13 -1.60 7.41
CA MET A 40 5.34 -1.13 6.75
C MET A 40 6.57 -1.96 7.15
N ASN A 41 6.67 -2.34 8.41
CA ASN A 41 7.79 -3.17 8.88
C ASN A 41 7.75 -4.58 8.26
N LEU A 42 6.56 -5.19 8.14
CA LEU A 42 6.39 -6.49 7.48
C LEU A 42 6.62 -6.42 5.97
N LEU A 43 6.16 -5.36 5.31
CA LEU A 43 6.47 -5.11 3.89
C LEU A 43 7.96 -4.89 3.68
N ASN A 44 8.63 -4.15 4.56
CA ASN A 44 10.07 -3.91 4.45
C ASN A 44 10.88 -5.20 4.69
N GLN A 45 10.47 -6.04 5.64
CA GLN A 45 11.03 -7.37 5.84
C GLN A 45 10.77 -8.29 4.64
N SER A 46 9.53 -8.31 4.12
CA SER A 46 9.15 -9.13 2.96
C SER A 46 9.85 -8.71 1.67
N ALA A 47 10.20 -7.42 1.57
CA ALA A 47 10.91 -6.85 0.44
C ALA A 47 12.44 -6.95 0.56
N GLY A 48 12.98 -7.30 1.73
CA GLY A 48 14.43 -7.35 1.95
C GLY A 48 15.15 -6.04 1.61
N GLY A 49 14.51 -4.89 1.84
CA GLY A 49 15.00 -3.56 1.43
C GLY A 49 14.55 -3.07 0.04
N GLY A 50 13.88 -3.92 -0.75
CA GLY A 50 13.34 -3.57 -2.07
C GLY A 50 12.05 -2.75 -2.05
N LEU A 51 11.48 -2.45 -0.88
CA LEU A 51 10.20 -1.75 -0.76
C LEU A 51 10.26 -0.35 -1.38
N LYS A 52 11.37 0.37 -1.13
CA LYS A 52 11.59 1.69 -1.71
C LYS A 52 11.69 1.62 -3.24
N SER A 53 12.44 0.66 -3.77
CA SER A 53 12.59 0.48 -5.22
C SER A 53 11.27 0.04 -5.88
N ALA A 54 10.48 -0.80 -5.21
CA ALA A 54 9.14 -1.16 -5.68
C ALA A 54 8.19 0.04 -5.66
N ALA A 55 8.27 0.90 -4.65
CA ALA A 55 7.51 2.15 -4.60
C ALA A 55 7.96 3.13 -5.68
N GLU A 56 9.26 3.26 -5.94
CA GLU A 56 9.83 4.08 -7.02
C GLU A 56 9.42 3.57 -8.40
N ALA A 57 9.41 2.25 -8.60
CA ALA A 57 8.89 1.61 -9.81
C ALA A 57 7.39 1.92 -9.98
N ALA A 58 6.60 1.79 -8.90
CA ALA A 58 5.16 2.08 -8.92
C ALA A 58 4.87 3.56 -9.22
N MET A 59 5.67 4.48 -8.70
CA MET A 59 5.58 5.91 -9.05
C MET A 59 5.86 6.17 -10.54
N LYS A 60 6.73 5.35 -11.15
CA LYS A 60 7.02 5.38 -12.60
C LYS A 60 5.99 4.61 -13.45
N GLY A 61 5.00 3.97 -12.83
CA GLY A 61 3.95 3.19 -13.49
C GLY A 61 4.13 1.67 -13.44
N ASP A 62 5.27 1.17 -12.96
CA ASP A 62 5.49 -0.27 -12.76
C ASP A 62 5.10 -0.70 -11.34
N THR A 63 3.86 -1.16 -11.20
CA THR A 63 3.37 -1.70 -9.91
C THR A 63 3.69 -3.18 -9.72
N SER A 64 4.34 -3.82 -10.70
CA SER A 64 4.61 -5.26 -10.75
C SER A 64 5.42 -5.73 -9.53
N GLN A 65 6.47 -4.97 -9.18
CA GLN A 65 7.28 -5.22 -7.99
C GLN A 65 6.44 -5.11 -6.71
N LEU A 66 5.62 -4.07 -6.61
CA LEU A 66 4.77 -3.82 -5.45
C LEU A 66 3.72 -4.94 -5.28
N MET A 67 3.11 -5.40 -6.37
CA MET A 67 2.15 -6.50 -6.37
C MET A 67 2.81 -7.82 -5.95
N GLY A 68 4.03 -8.10 -6.42
CA GLY A 68 4.79 -9.28 -6.00
C GLY A 68 5.12 -9.27 -4.50
N LEU A 69 5.43 -8.09 -3.94
CA LEU A 69 5.62 -7.92 -2.51
C LEU A 69 4.31 -8.13 -1.74
N MET A 70 3.19 -7.61 -2.26
CA MET A 70 1.88 -7.77 -1.64
C MET A 70 1.40 -9.23 -1.66
N ASP A 71 1.62 -9.98 -2.74
CA ASP A 71 1.33 -11.42 -2.81
C ASP A 71 2.12 -12.20 -1.76
N ARG A 72 3.41 -11.87 -1.62
CA ARG A 72 4.29 -12.51 -0.63
C ARG A 72 3.86 -12.18 0.80
N LEU A 73 3.46 -10.93 1.04
CA LEU A 73 2.90 -10.49 2.32
C LEU A 73 1.58 -11.20 2.65
N MET A 74 0.68 -11.38 1.68
CA MET A 74 -0.59 -12.08 1.89
C MET A 74 -0.43 -13.59 2.08
N LYS A 75 0.64 -14.19 1.52
CA LYS A 75 1.02 -15.58 1.79
C LYS A 75 1.63 -15.75 3.18
N ASP A 76 2.17 -14.69 3.77
CA ASP A 76 2.65 -14.71 5.14
C ASP A 76 1.48 -14.62 6.14
N PRO A 77 1.36 -15.55 7.10
CA PRO A 77 0.25 -15.55 8.07
C PRO A 77 0.19 -14.29 8.93
N ASN A 78 1.33 -13.66 9.22
CA ASN A 78 1.38 -12.41 9.98
C ASN A 78 1.08 -11.22 9.07
N GLY A 79 1.60 -11.22 7.86
CA GLY A 79 1.31 -10.22 6.82
C GLY A 79 -0.19 -10.11 6.50
N ALA A 80 -0.85 -11.24 6.24
CA ALA A 80 -2.28 -11.29 5.97
C ALA A 80 -3.12 -10.74 7.14
N LYS A 81 -2.76 -11.08 8.39
CA LYS A 81 -3.45 -10.58 9.58
C LYS A 81 -3.34 -9.06 9.74
N VAL A 82 -2.16 -8.50 9.49
CA VAL A 82 -1.97 -7.04 9.59
C VAL A 82 -2.74 -6.31 8.49
N VAL A 83 -2.77 -6.85 7.26
CA VAL A 83 -3.58 -6.29 6.17
C VAL A 83 -5.07 -6.32 6.50
N GLU A 84 -5.56 -7.42 7.08
CA GLU A 84 -6.95 -7.54 7.52
C GLU A 84 -7.29 -6.54 8.63
N GLN A 85 -6.40 -6.39 9.63
CA GLN A 85 -6.58 -5.42 10.71
C GLN A 85 -6.59 -3.98 10.18
N LEU A 86 -5.67 -3.63 9.28
CA LEU A 86 -5.68 -2.33 8.64
C LEU A 86 -6.99 -2.06 7.88
N ASN A 87 -7.47 -3.06 7.13
CA ASN A 87 -8.72 -2.93 6.38
C ASN A 87 -9.92 -2.70 7.32
N LYS A 88 -9.97 -3.38 8.48
CA LYS A 88 -10.97 -3.12 9.52
C LYS A 88 -10.87 -1.71 10.11
N THR A 89 -9.65 -1.21 10.34
CA THR A 89 -9.42 0.16 10.84
C THR A 89 -9.84 1.23 9.83
N ILE A 90 -9.67 0.97 8.52
CA ILE A 90 -10.06 1.89 7.45
C ILE A 90 -11.57 1.84 7.17
N GLN A 91 -12.19 0.65 7.20
CA GLN A 91 -13.62 0.46 6.93
C GLN A 91 -14.52 0.74 8.15
N GLY A 92 -13.97 0.63 9.37
CA GLY A 92 -14.69 0.83 10.63
C GLY A 92 -14.79 2.28 11.11
N LYS A 93 -14.44 3.27 10.27
CA LYS A 93 -14.58 4.70 10.52
C LYS A 93 -15.41 5.36 9.43
#